data_AF-A0A9E0F3E9-F1
#
_entry.id   AF-A0A9E0F3E9-F1
#
_cell.length_a   1.000
_cell.length_b   1.000
_cell.length_c   1.000
_cell.angle_alpha   90.00
_cell.angle_beta   90.00
_cell.angle_gamma   90.00
#
_symmetry.space_group_name_H-M   'P 1'
#
loop_
_entity.id
_entity.type
_entity.pdbx_description
1 polymer ?
#
loop_
_entity_poly.entity_id
_entity_poly.type
_entity_poly.pdbx_seq_one_letter_code
_entity_poly.pdbx_strand_id
1 'polypeptide(L)'
;MLKVITLITKYILVALAALLFASCNHAINLNSIEGSGNVTTEKRTVEGNFKSIEVNNNIDVVIEQSDRTEILVEADDNLQKHITTKVENGTLIISFDKNSFINIGSKKV
;
A
#
# COMPACT_ATOMS: atom_id res chain seq x y z
N MET A 1 20.73 -27.81 -45.00
CA MET A 1 21.28 -27.59 -43.64
C MET A 1 21.44 -26.11 -43.33
N LEU A 2 22.19 -25.32 -44.12
CA LEU A 2 22.37 -23.87 -43.90
C LEU A 2 21.04 -23.07 -43.78
N LYS A 3 20.08 -23.31 -44.67
CA LYS A 3 18.76 -22.63 -44.66
C LYS A 3 17.95 -22.87 -43.38
N VAL A 4 18.04 -24.08 -42.83
CA VAL A 4 17.33 -24.47 -41.60
C VAL A 4 17.96 -23.77 -40.39
N ILE A 5 19.30 -23.74 -40.33
CA ILE A 5 20.05 -23.03 -39.29
C ILE A 5 19.69 -21.53 -39.30
N THR A 6 19.66 -20.89 -40.47
CA THR A 6 19.29 -19.46 -40.58
C THR A 6 17.85 -19.16 -40.16
N LEU A 7 16.92 -20.11 -40.38
CA LEU A 7 15.53 -19.98 -39.94
C LEU A 7 15.41 -20.09 -38.41
N ILE A 8 16.09 -21.06 -37.81
CA ILE A 8 16.13 -21.25 -36.35
C ILE A 8 16.73 -20.01 -35.66
N THR A 9 17.85 -19.48 -36.17
CA THR A 9 18.48 -18.27 -35.61
C THR A 9 17.56 -17.05 -35.65
N LYS A 10 16.76 -16.87 -36.71
CA LYS A 10 15.77 -15.79 -36.78
C LYS A 10 14.67 -15.93 -35.72
N TYR A 11 14.14 -17.13 -35.52
CA TYR A 11 13.13 -17.36 -34.48
C TYR A 11 13.67 -17.15 -33.07
N ILE A 12 14.93 -17.54 -32.82
CA ILE A 12 15.60 -17.28 -31.53
C ILE A 12 15.74 -15.77 -31.29
N LEU A 13 16.14 -14.99 -32.29
CA LEU A 13 16.26 -13.53 -32.18
C LEU A 13 14.91 -12.86 -31.91
N VAL A 14 13.85 -13.31 -32.58
CA VAL A 14 12.48 -12.80 -32.36
C VAL A 14 12.00 -13.15 -30.95
N ALA A 15 12.23 -14.37 -30.47
CA ALA A 15 11.87 -14.77 -29.12
C ALA A 15 12.62 -13.96 -28.05
N LEU A 16 13.94 -13.76 -28.23
CA LEU A 16 14.75 -12.95 -27.33
C LEU A 16 14.31 -11.48 -27.31
N ALA A 17 13.98 -10.92 -28.48
CA ALA A 17 13.41 -9.58 -28.56
C ALA A 17 12.05 -9.48 -27.84
N ALA A 18 11.16 -10.47 -27.99
CA ALA A 18 9.88 -10.52 -27.29
C ALA A 18 10.05 -10.59 -25.76
N LEU A 19 11.06 -11.31 -25.26
CA LEU A 19 11.41 -11.35 -23.83
C LEU A 19 11.83 -9.98 -23.28
N LEU A 20 12.48 -9.14 -24.08
CA LEU A 20 12.85 -7.78 -23.68
C LEU A 20 11.63 -6.85 -23.53
N PHE A 21 10.54 -7.11 -24.26
CA PHE A 21 9.29 -6.35 -24.13
C PHE A 21 8.35 -6.88 -23.03
N ALA A 22 8.67 -8.03 -22.43
CA ALA A 22 7.87 -8.62 -21.34
C ALA A 22 8.10 -7.94 -19.97
N SER A 23 9.03 -6.99 -19.84
CA SER A 23 9.29 -6.28 -18.58
C SER A 23 8.21 -5.26 -18.21
N CYS A 24 7.40 -4.82 -19.17
CA CYS A 24 6.39 -3.76 -18.98
C CYS A 24 4.98 -4.33 -18.78
N ASN A 25 4.81 -5.37 -17.95
CA ASN A 25 3.49 -5.73 -17.44
C ASN A 25 3.54 -6.55 -16.16
N HIS A 26 4.35 -6.14 -15.18
CA HIS A 26 4.30 -6.73 -13.84
C HIS A 26 3.09 -6.20 -13.05
N ALA A 27 1.89 -6.38 -13.61
CA ALA A 27 0.61 -6.24 -12.90
C ALA A 27 0.32 -7.50 -12.06
N ILE A 28 1.36 -8.16 -11.54
CA ILE A 28 1.22 -9.29 -10.64
C ILE A 28 0.97 -8.72 -9.25
N ASN A 29 -0.27 -8.32 -9.03
CA ASN A 29 -0.75 -7.71 -7.78
C ASN A 29 -1.02 -8.78 -6.71
N LEU A 30 -0.06 -9.69 -6.51
CA LEU A 30 -0.26 -10.86 -5.63
C LEU A 30 -0.50 -10.47 -4.15
N ASN A 31 -0.17 -9.24 -3.76
CA ASN A 31 -0.27 -8.76 -2.38
C ASN A 31 -1.03 -7.43 -2.24
N SER A 32 -1.71 -6.93 -3.28
CA SER A 32 -2.56 -5.74 -3.13
C SER A 32 -3.79 -6.04 -2.30
N ILE A 33 -4.20 -5.07 -1.50
CA ILE A 33 -5.55 -5.01 -0.96
C ILE A 33 -6.40 -4.04 -1.79
N GLU A 34 -7.57 -4.50 -2.21
CA GLU A 34 -8.58 -3.66 -2.84
C GLU A 34 -9.47 -3.04 -1.76
N GLY A 35 -9.74 -1.74 -1.85
CA GLY A 35 -10.69 -1.07 -0.97
C GLY A 35 -12.12 -1.53 -1.24
N SER A 36 -12.94 -1.66 -0.20
CA SER A 36 -14.36 -2.00 -0.37
C SER A 36 -15.19 -0.84 -0.92
N GLY A 37 -14.67 0.40 -0.88
CA GLY A 37 -15.41 1.63 -1.17
C GLY A 37 -16.39 2.05 -0.06
N ASN A 38 -16.57 1.23 0.99
CA ASN A 38 -17.41 1.55 2.14
C ASN A 38 -16.58 2.23 3.23
N VAL A 39 -16.52 3.56 3.19
CA VAL A 39 -15.73 4.36 4.13
C VAL A 39 -16.40 4.40 5.51
N THR A 40 -15.63 4.07 6.54
CA THR A 40 -16.03 4.14 7.96
C THR A 40 -15.02 4.94 8.77
N THR A 41 -15.46 5.46 9.91
CA THR A 41 -14.60 6.17 10.87
C THR A 41 -14.58 5.42 12.20
N GLU A 42 -13.38 5.05 12.67
CA GLU A 42 -13.18 4.36 13.94
C GLU A 42 -12.37 5.21 14.91
N LYS A 43 -12.90 5.41 16.12
CA LYS A 43 -12.15 6.05 17.21
C LYS A 43 -11.15 5.06 17.81
N ARG A 44 -9.87 5.44 17.85
CA ARG A 44 -8.78 4.63 18.40
C ARG A 44 -8.39 5.14 19.78
N THR A 45 -8.19 4.21 20.71
CA THR A 45 -7.62 4.48 22.03
C THR A 45 -6.21 3.91 22.07
N VAL A 46 -5.24 4.72 22.51
CA VAL A 46 -3.86 4.30 22.70
C VAL A 46 -3.48 4.45 24.17
N GLU A 47 -2.58 3.58 24.65
CA GLU A 47 -2.07 3.64 26.01
C GLU A 47 -0.85 4.57 26.08
N GLY A 48 -0.87 5.52 27.02
CA GLY A 48 0.22 6.46 27.24
C GLY A 48 0.10 7.77 26.46
N ASN A 49 0.95 8.73 26.82
CA ASN A 49 1.02 10.04 26.19
C ASN A 49 2.10 10.05 25.10
N PHE A 50 1.89 10.84 24.05
CA PHE A 50 2.87 11.04 22.99
C PHE A 50 3.10 12.53 22.71
N LYS A 51 4.27 12.86 22.18
CA LYS A 51 4.67 14.22 21.74
C LYS A 51 5.16 14.28 20.30
N SER A 52 5.30 13.10 19.68
CA SER A 52 5.76 12.94 18.30
C SER A 52 4.78 12.02 17.58
N ILE A 53 4.70 12.16 16.25
CA ILE A 53 3.91 11.30 15.39
C ILE A 53 4.84 10.74 14.31
N GLU A 54 4.80 9.43 14.12
CA GLU A 54 5.48 8.73 13.05
C GLU A 54 4.43 8.03 12.18
N VAL A 55 4.50 8.28 10.87
CA VAL A 55 3.54 7.76 9.90
C VAL A 55 4.30 6.86 8.95
N ASN A 56 3.84 5.62 8.84
CA ASN A 56 4.44 4.60 8.00
C ASN A 56 3.45 4.19 6.89
N ASN A 57 3.99 4.07 5.68
CA ASN A 57 3.26 3.75 4.45
C ASN A 57 2.22 4.82 4.07
N ASN A 58 1.31 4.46 3.15
CA ASN A 58 0.43 5.39 2.45
C ASN A 58 -0.78 5.79 3.32
N ILE A 59 -0.56 6.70 4.28
CA ILE A 59 -1.57 7.24 5.19
C ILE A 59 -1.50 8.77 5.16
N ASP A 60 -2.65 9.42 5.02
CA ASP A 60 -2.76 10.87 5.17
C ASP A 60 -3.07 11.19 6.63
N VAL A 61 -2.29 12.08 7.25
CA VAL A 61 -2.50 12.49 8.64
C VAL A 61 -2.94 13.95 8.71
N VAL A 62 -4.03 14.19 9.43
CA VAL A 62 -4.58 15.52 9.71
C VAL A 62 -4.46 15.79 11.21
N ILE A 63 -3.73 16.85 11.56
CA ILE A 63 -3.51 17.22 12.96
C ILE A 63 -4.33 18.46 13.27
N GLU A 64 -5.21 18.35 14.26
CA GLU A 64 -6.00 19.45 14.80
C GLU A 64 -5.66 19.66 16.28
N GLN A 65 -5.49 20.93 16.68
CA GLN A 65 -5.28 21.27 18.07
C GLN A 65 -6.62 21.34 18.80
N SER A 66 -6.75 20.59 19.89
CA SER A 66 -7.97 20.50 20.71
C SER A 66 -7.62 20.37 22.18
N ASP A 67 -8.62 20.58 23.05
CA ASP A 67 -8.49 20.41 24.51
C ASP A 67 -8.38 18.94 24.93
N ARG A 68 -8.64 18.01 24.00
CA ARG A 68 -8.65 16.56 24.25
C ARG A 68 -7.87 15.82 23.16
N THR A 69 -7.09 14.83 23.57
CA THR A 69 -6.45 13.90 22.63
C THR A 69 -7.49 12.92 22.09
N GLU A 70 -7.66 12.90 20.77
CA GLU A 70 -8.50 11.97 20.05
C GLU A 70 -7.78 11.48 18.79
N ILE A 71 -7.98 10.22 18.44
CA ILE A 71 -7.45 9.62 17.21
C ILE A 71 -8.64 9.01 16.47
N LEU A 72 -8.88 9.45 15.25
CA LEU A 72 -9.98 8.99 14.40
C LEU A 72 -9.39 8.42 13.12
N VAL A 73 -9.71 7.17 12.78
CA VAL A 73 -9.23 6.53 11.54
C VAL A 73 -10.38 6.43 10.56
N GLU A 74 -10.32 7.19 9.48
CA GLU A 74 -11.25 7.13 8.34
C GLU A 74 -10.64 6.29 7.21
N ALA A 75 -11.23 5.13 6.94
CA ALA A 75 -10.80 4.25 5.87
C ALA A 75 -11.95 3.34 5.42
N ASP A 76 -11.79 2.70 4.27
CA ASP A 76 -12.68 1.60 3.86
C ASP A 76 -12.71 0.51 4.96
N ASP A 77 -13.88 -0.04 5.25
CA ASP A 77 -14.11 -0.97 6.37
C ASP A 77 -13.15 -2.17 6.41
N ASN A 78 -12.82 -2.73 5.25
CA ASN A 78 -11.92 -3.86 5.11
C ASN A 78 -10.45 -3.49 5.36
N LEU A 79 -10.11 -2.20 5.31
CA LEU A 79 -8.78 -1.65 5.53
C LEU A 79 -8.54 -1.24 6.99
N GLN A 80 -9.59 -0.99 7.77
CA GLN A 80 -9.48 -0.56 9.17
C GLN A 80 -8.55 -1.47 10.00
N LYS A 81 -8.71 -2.79 9.85
CA LYS A 81 -7.90 -3.80 10.56
C LYS A 81 -6.41 -3.81 10.19
N HIS A 82 -6.05 -3.17 9.08
CA HIS A 82 -4.70 -3.11 8.57
C HIS A 82 -3.99 -1.81 8.98
N ILE A 83 -4.72 -0.85 9.57
CA ILE A 83 -4.18 0.37 10.14
C ILE A 83 -3.98 0.14 11.64
N THR A 84 -2.76 0.36 12.09
CA THR A 84 -2.36 0.22 13.49
C THR A 84 -2.00 1.58 14.06
N THR A 85 -2.40 1.81 15.31
CA THR A 85 -2.07 3.01 16.08
C THR A 85 -1.56 2.58 17.45
N LYS A 86 -0.29 2.88 17.76
CA LYS A 86 0.33 2.53 19.04
C LYS A 86 1.26 3.63 19.51
N VAL A 87 1.46 3.76 20.82
CA VAL A 87 2.45 4.69 21.38
C VAL A 87 3.66 3.90 21.84
N GLU A 88 4.84 4.25 21.30
CA GLU A 88 6.12 3.68 21.72
C GLU A 88 7.10 4.83 21.98
N ASN A 89 7.73 4.83 23.17
CA ASN A 89 8.72 5.84 23.56
C ASN A 89 8.25 7.31 23.44
N GLY A 90 6.95 7.56 23.63
CA GLY A 90 6.38 8.91 23.50
C GLY A 90 6.10 9.34 22.05
N THR A 91 6.15 8.42 21.09
CA THR A 91 5.78 8.63 19.69
C THR A 91 4.52 7.82 19.37
N LEU A 92 3.50 8.47 18.80
CA LEU A 92 2.37 7.79 18.18
C LEU A 92 2.82 7.25 16.81
N ILE A 93 2.88 5.94 16.70
CA ILE A 93 3.20 5.24 15.46
C ILE A 93 1.88 4.83 14.79
N ILE A 94 1.67 5.34 13.58
CA ILE A 94 0.54 5.03 12.71
C ILE A 94 1.09 4.27 11.51
N SER A 95 0.61 3.04 11.28
CA SER A 95 1.17 2.19 10.22
C SER A 95 0.12 1.35 9.52
N PHE A 96 0.26 1.23 8.20
CA PHE A 96 -0.51 0.30 7.38
C PHE A 96 0.33 -0.95 7.09
N ASP A 97 -0.17 -2.14 7.39
CA ASP A 97 0.55 -3.42 7.10
C ASP A 97 0.61 -3.82 5.61
N LYS A 98 -0.02 -3.04 4.71
CA LYS A 98 -0.03 -3.24 3.26
C LYS A 98 0.75 -2.15 2.54
N ASN A 99 1.43 -2.56 1.47
CA ASN A 99 2.25 -1.68 0.63
C ASN A 99 1.66 -1.48 -0.77
N SER A 100 0.65 -2.26 -1.17
CA SER A 100 -0.01 -2.17 -2.48
C SER A 100 -1.52 -2.11 -2.34
N PHE A 101 -2.13 -1.33 -3.20
CA PHE A 101 -3.42 -0.69 -3.00
C PHE A 101 -4.17 -0.57 -4.33
N ILE A 102 -5.44 -0.97 -4.36
CA ILE A 102 -6.31 -0.80 -5.54
C ILE A 102 -7.63 -0.18 -5.06
N ASN A 103 -8.15 0.82 -5.80
CA ASN A 103 -9.49 1.40 -5.60
C ASN A 103 -9.85 1.73 -4.12
N ILE A 104 -9.09 2.61 -3.48
CA ILE A 104 -9.40 3.01 -2.09
C ILE A 104 -10.20 4.30 -2.04
N GLY A 105 -11.26 4.31 -1.22
CA GLY A 105 -12.09 5.48 -0.98
C GLY A 105 -11.44 6.51 -0.04
N SER A 106 -10.88 6.08 1.09
CA SER A 106 -10.18 6.97 2.04
C SER A 106 -9.09 6.25 2.87
N LYS A 107 -8.11 7.01 3.39
CA LYS A 107 -7.03 6.57 4.31
C LYS A 107 -6.53 7.72 5.20
N LYS A 108 -7.44 8.34 5.96
CA LYS A 108 -7.13 9.51 6.79
C LYS A 108 -7.08 9.15 8.26
N VAL A 109 -6.11 9.69 8.98
CA VAL A 109 -5.98 9.59 10.44
C VAL A 109 -5.85 10.97 11.07
#